data_AF-A0A7Y4T8B6-F1
#
_entry.id   AF-A0A7Y4T8B6-F1
#
_cell.length_a   1.000
_cell.length_b   1.000
_cell.length_c   1.000
_cell.angle_alpha   90.00
_cell.angle_beta   90.00
_cell.angle_gamma   90.00
#
_symmetry.space_group_name_H-M   'P 1'
#
loop_
_entity.id
_entity.type
_entity.pdbx_description
1 polymer ?
#
loop_
_entity_poly.entity_id
_entity_poly.type
_entity_poly.pdbx_seq_one_letter_code
_entity_poly.pdbx_strand_id
1 'polypeptide(L)'
;MRVSILAIAAALLAVAAAPLGAKPPVPPPVLVAKAPNLVPIASRMTKGTISVRNTGTVAAGPFKVTVECNTSCAEPSLADAAAYTDAAFPDRLTVSVPGLSPGHVYNHKIAFWDSLVWRSGNYEFTVVADAANTVAETNEADNSGGTVFGVP
;
A
#
# COMPACT_ATOMS: atom_id res chain seq x y z
N MET A 1 53.10 -23.77 -70.37
CA MET A 1 51.70 -24.19 -70.11
C MET A 1 51.65 -24.87 -68.76
N ARG A 2 50.75 -24.40 -67.88
CA ARG A 2 49.97 -25.09 -66.81
C ARG A 2 50.54 -26.44 -66.28
N VAL A 3 50.67 -26.72 -64.98
CA VAL A 3 49.60 -26.98 -63.96
C VAL A 3 50.31 -27.11 -62.59
N SER A 4 50.08 -26.24 -61.59
CA SER A 4 49.17 -26.35 -60.40
C SER A 4 49.33 -27.62 -59.53
N ILE A 5 49.92 -27.53 -58.33
CA ILE A 5 49.31 -27.37 -56.98
C ILE A 5 48.33 -28.49 -56.57
N LEU A 6 48.63 -29.25 -55.51
CA LEU A 6 47.90 -29.21 -54.22
C LEU A 6 48.53 -30.16 -53.18
N ALA A 7 49.05 -29.59 -52.09
CA ALA A 7 49.43 -30.30 -50.89
C ALA A 7 48.19 -30.50 -50.00
N ILE A 8 48.00 -31.72 -49.51
CA ILE A 8 46.92 -32.09 -48.59
C ILE A 8 47.37 -31.73 -47.17
N ALA A 9 46.71 -30.74 -46.55
CA ALA A 9 46.86 -30.45 -45.13
C ALA A 9 45.77 -31.20 -44.35
N ALA A 10 46.18 -32.18 -43.53
CA ALA A 10 45.31 -32.87 -42.60
C ALA A 10 45.06 -31.98 -41.37
N ALA A 11 43.81 -31.57 -41.17
CA ALA A 11 43.38 -30.87 -39.96
C ALA A 11 43.13 -31.88 -38.83
N LEU A 12 43.95 -31.85 -37.77
CA LEU A 12 43.63 -32.51 -36.51
C LEU A 12 42.51 -31.74 -35.80
N LEU A 13 41.36 -32.37 -35.58
CA LEU A 13 40.38 -31.92 -34.60
C LEU A 13 40.86 -32.33 -33.19
N ALA A 14 41.22 -31.34 -32.37
CA ALA A 14 41.34 -31.52 -30.93
C ALA A 14 39.94 -31.37 -30.31
N VAL A 15 39.36 -32.48 -29.84
CA VAL A 15 38.16 -32.46 -28.98
C VAL A 15 38.62 -32.14 -27.56
N ALA A 16 38.40 -30.91 -27.12
CA ALA A 16 38.61 -30.54 -25.72
C ALA A 16 37.45 -31.07 -24.88
N ALA A 17 37.76 -31.99 -23.95
CA ALA A 17 36.82 -32.44 -22.93
C ALA A 17 36.51 -31.30 -21.96
N ALA A 18 35.24 -30.90 -21.85
CA ALA A 18 34.80 -29.94 -20.84
C ALA A 18 34.92 -30.57 -19.43
N PRO A 19 35.44 -29.83 -18.43
CA PRO A 19 35.51 -30.34 -17.07
C PRO A 19 34.10 -30.51 -16.49
N LEU A 20 33.74 -31.75 -16.15
CA LEU A 20 32.60 -32.11 -15.34
C LEU A 20 32.81 -31.53 -13.93
N GLY A 21 32.24 -30.36 -13.61
CA GLY A 21 32.33 -29.81 -12.26
C GLY A 21 31.94 -28.35 -12.03
N ALA A 22 31.60 -27.57 -13.07
CA ALA A 22 31.14 -26.21 -12.84
C ALA A 22 29.71 -26.22 -12.27
N LYS A 23 29.56 -25.84 -10.99
CA LYS A 23 28.26 -25.53 -10.37
C LYS A 23 27.55 -24.50 -11.27
N PRO A 24 26.27 -24.69 -11.63
CA PRO A 24 25.52 -23.70 -12.39
C PRO A 24 25.65 -22.33 -11.71
N PRO A 25 25.85 -21.23 -12.47
CA PRO A 25 25.85 -19.90 -11.89
C PRO A 25 24.55 -19.71 -11.12
N VAL A 26 24.66 -19.43 -9.82
CA VAL A 26 23.52 -19.04 -9.01
C VAL A 26 22.97 -17.76 -9.66
N PRO A 27 21.68 -17.73 -10.08
CA PRO A 27 21.10 -16.52 -10.62
C PRO A 27 21.33 -15.38 -9.62
N PRO A 28 21.71 -14.18 -10.07
CA PRO A 28 21.75 -13.04 -9.17
C PRO A 28 20.38 -12.91 -8.49
N PRO A 29 20.34 -12.50 -7.21
CA PRO A 29 19.07 -12.30 -6.52
C PRO A 29 18.20 -11.36 -7.35
N VAL A 30 17.02 -11.84 -7.73
CA VAL A 30 16.01 -11.00 -8.38
C VAL A 30 15.57 -9.97 -7.35
N LEU A 31 15.92 -8.71 -7.58
CA LEU A 31 15.40 -7.59 -6.81
C LEU A 31 13.91 -7.46 -7.13
N VAL A 32 13.05 -8.10 -6.34
CA VAL A 32 11.61 -7.88 -6.44
C VAL A 32 11.35 -6.43 -6.03
N ALA A 33 10.92 -5.59 -6.98
CA ALA A 33 10.42 -4.25 -6.66
C ALA A 33 9.21 -4.42 -5.75
N LYS A 34 9.33 -3.90 -4.53
CA LYS A 34 8.48 -4.32 -3.42
C LYS A 34 7.56 -3.14 -3.07
N ALA A 35 6.28 -3.20 -3.48
CA ALA A 35 5.31 -2.08 -3.53
C ALA A 35 4.90 -1.53 -2.12
N PRO A 36 4.17 -0.39 -2.04
CA PRO A 36 3.50 0.02 -0.79
C PRO A 36 2.41 -0.97 -0.36
N ASN A 37 1.99 -0.88 0.91
CA ASN A 37 0.84 -1.62 1.46
C ASN A 37 0.20 -0.86 2.64
N LEU A 38 -0.96 -0.24 2.44
CA LEU A 38 -1.58 0.76 3.28
C LEU A 38 -2.67 0.15 4.15
N VAL A 39 -2.31 -0.18 5.38
CA VAL A 39 -3.23 -0.82 6.31
C VAL A 39 -3.80 0.21 7.28
N PRO A 40 -5.13 0.37 7.40
CA PRO A 40 -5.73 1.26 8.40
C PRO A 40 -5.56 0.70 9.81
N ILE A 41 -5.40 1.60 10.79
CA ILE A 41 -5.37 1.25 12.22
C ILE A 41 -6.70 1.73 12.83
N ALA A 42 -7.78 1.05 12.46
CA ALA A 42 -9.15 1.47 12.76
C ALA A 42 -9.41 1.69 14.25
N SER A 43 -8.80 0.91 15.14
CA SER A 43 -8.95 1.03 16.60
C SER A 43 -8.66 2.42 17.17
N ARG A 44 -7.88 3.25 16.46
CA ARG A 44 -7.59 4.64 16.86
C ARG A 44 -8.77 5.60 16.67
N MET A 45 -9.79 5.19 15.91
CA MET A 45 -11.05 5.93 15.79
C MET A 45 -11.82 6.02 17.11
N THR A 46 -11.59 5.13 18.07
CA THR A 46 -12.13 5.27 19.44
C THR A 46 -11.68 6.55 20.15
N LYS A 47 -10.64 7.23 19.62
CA LYS A 47 -10.14 8.52 20.07
C LYS A 47 -10.26 9.62 19.00
N GLY A 48 -11.00 9.36 17.92
CA GLY A 48 -11.14 10.29 16.80
C GLY A 48 -9.88 10.50 15.98
N THR A 49 -8.97 9.53 15.98
CA THR A 49 -7.74 9.60 15.22
C THR A 49 -7.79 8.61 14.07
N ILE A 50 -7.74 9.14 12.85
CA ILE A 50 -7.55 8.37 11.64
C ILE A 50 -6.08 8.01 11.55
N SER A 51 -5.78 6.74 11.27
CA SER A 51 -4.41 6.28 11.18
C SER A 51 -4.24 5.22 10.12
N VAL A 52 -3.18 5.34 9.33
CA VAL A 52 -2.83 4.39 8.27
C VAL A 52 -1.34 4.12 8.36
N ARG A 53 -0.95 2.86 8.19
CA ARG A 53 0.44 2.42 8.17
C ARG A 53 0.79 1.92 6.77
N ASN A 54 1.93 2.34 6.24
CA ASN A 54 2.53 1.65 5.11
C ASN A 54 3.37 0.47 5.63
N THR A 55 2.82 -0.73 5.52
CA THR A 55 3.47 -2.02 5.85
C THR A 55 4.29 -2.59 4.70
N GLY A 56 4.18 -1.98 3.52
CA GLY A 56 5.00 -2.30 2.37
C GLY A 56 6.42 -1.78 2.50
N THR A 57 7.14 -1.79 1.39
CA THR A 57 8.59 -1.53 1.34
C THR A 57 8.99 -0.43 0.39
N VAL A 58 8.02 0.12 -0.33
CA VAL A 58 8.15 1.33 -1.15
C VAL A 58 7.20 2.38 -0.60
N ALA A 59 7.60 3.65 -0.73
CA ALA A 59 6.77 4.77 -0.31
C ALA A 59 5.49 4.84 -1.14
N ALA A 60 4.36 5.10 -0.49
CA ALA A 60 3.12 5.45 -1.16
C ALA A 60 3.13 6.92 -1.57
N GLY A 61 2.64 7.22 -2.77
CA GLY A 61 2.31 8.59 -3.20
C GLY A 61 1.09 9.13 -2.45
N PRO A 62 0.55 10.30 -2.84
CA PRO A 62 -0.67 10.83 -2.24
C PRO A 62 -1.86 9.88 -2.39
N PHE A 63 -2.70 9.77 -1.36
CA PHE A 63 -3.93 8.97 -1.37
C PHE A 63 -5.00 9.58 -0.46
N LYS A 64 -6.22 9.05 -0.49
CA LYS A 64 -7.33 9.48 0.36
C LYS A 64 -7.73 8.38 1.34
N VAL A 65 -8.02 8.77 2.57
CA VAL A 65 -8.58 7.89 3.61
C VAL A 65 -10.02 8.30 3.85
N THR A 66 -10.93 7.34 3.87
CA THR A 66 -12.33 7.59 4.25
C THR A 66 -12.68 6.92 5.56
N VAL A 67 -13.60 7.52 6.28
CA VAL A 67 -14.27 6.94 7.45
C VAL A 67 -15.76 6.94 7.19
N GLU A 68 -16.35 5.77 7.36
CA GLU A 68 -17.79 5.55 7.33
C GLU A 68 -18.25 5.15 8.73
N CYS A 69 -19.37 5.72 9.15
CA CYS A 69 -20.07 5.26 10.35
C CYS A 69 -21.27 4.43 9.93
N ASN A 70 -21.29 3.14 10.30
CA ASN A 70 -22.35 2.21 9.88
C ASN A 70 -23.60 2.29 10.77
N THR A 71 -23.54 3.08 11.84
CA THR A 71 -24.61 3.33 12.81
C THR A 71 -24.96 4.82 12.84
N SER A 72 -26.01 5.21 13.56
CA SER A 72 -26.33 6.64 13.75
C SER A 72 -25.26 7.34 14.61
N CYS A 73 -24.25 7.93 13.98
CA CYS A 73 -23.16 8.63 14.65
C CYS A 73 -23.56 10.01 15.20
N ALA A 74 -22.69 10.55 16.06
CA ALA A 74 -22.78 11.96 16.43
C ALA A 74 -22.44 12.82 15.20
N GLU A 75 -23.36 13.71 14.84
CA GLU A 75 -23.20 14.61 13.69
C GLU A 75 -22.45 15.89 14.10
N PRO A 76 -21.36 16.24 13.40
CA PRO A 76 -20.70 17.53 13.60
C PRO A 76 -21.54 18.69 13.05
N SER A 77 -21.12 19.92 13.37
CA SER A 77 -21.64 21.08 12.66
C SER A 77 -21.18 21.10 11.19
N LEU A 78 -21.94 21.74 10.31
CA LEU A 78 -21.55 21.88 8.90
C LEU A 78 -20.20 22.59 8.72
N ALA A 79 -19.88 23.55 9.60
CA ALA A 79 -18.61 24.27 9.55
C ALA A 79 -17.43 23.35 9.90
N ASP A 80 -17.61 22.49 10.90
CA ASP A 80 -16.58 21.53 11.34
C ASP A 80 -16.37 20.40 10.31
N ALA A 81 -17.45 19.95 9.67
CA ALA A 81 -17.41 18.90 8.66
C ALA A 81 -16.75 19.35 7.35
N ALA A 82 -16.81 20.64 7.01
CA ALA A 82 -16.40 21.15 5.70
C ALA A 82 -14.95 20.80 5.30
N ALA A 83 -14.04 20.68 6.27
CA ALA A 83 -12.65 20.29 6.02
C ALA A 83 -12.48 18.80 5.67
N TYR A 84 -13.54 18.01 5.82
CA TYR A 84 -13.54 16.56 5.68
C TYR A 84 -14.55 16.05 4.64
N THR A 85 -15.23 16.94 3.94
CA THR A 85 -16.16 16.56 2.87
C THR A 85 -15.40 16.44 1.55
N ASP A 86 -15.72 15.41 0.78
CA ASP A 86 -15.21 15.20 -0.56
C ASP A 86 -16.35 14.75 -1.47
N ALA A 87 -16.55 15.44 -2.60
CA ALA A 87 -17.64 15.13 -3.52
C ALA A 87 -17.51 13.72 -4.16
N ALA A 88 -16.30 13.15 -4.21
CA ALA A 88 -16.10 11.78 -4.69
C ALA A 88 -16.55 10.71 -3.66
N PHE A 89 -16.70 11.10 -2.39
CA PHE A 89 -17.06 10.21 -1.29
C PHE A 89 -18.22 10.83 -0.49
N PRO A 90 -19.43 10.89 -1.08
CA PRO A 90 -20.59 11.40 -0.36
C PRO A 90 -20.81 10.58 0.91
N ASP A 91 -21.29 11.25 1.96
CA ASP A 91 -21.62 10.65 3.26
C ASP A 91 -20.44 9.98 3.99
N ARG A 92 -19.20 10.29 3.59
CA ARG A 92 -17.98 9.80 4.24
C ARG A 92 -17.08 10.95 4.67
N LEU A 93 -16.49 10.82 5.85
CA LEU A 93 -15.43 11.71 6.29
C LEU A 93 -14.16 11.35 5.52
N THR A 94 -13.56 12.32 4.82
CA THR A 94 -12.40 12.12 3.95
C THR A 94 -11.20 12.93 4.42
N VAL A 95 -10.01 12.31 4.40
CA VAL A 95 -8.73 12.97 4.67
C VAL A 95 -7.75 12.68 3.54
N SER A 96 -7.08 13.72 3.05
CA SER A 96 -6.00 13.59 2.08
C SER A 96 -4.67 13.33 2.79
N VAL A 97 -3.95 12.28 2.37
CA VAL A 97 -2.60 11.96 2.84
C VAL A 97 -1.62 12.29 1.72
N PRO A 98 -0.60 13.13 1.94
CA PRO A 98 0.32 13.55 0.88
C PRO A 98 1.28 12.45 0.40
N GLY A 99 1.37 11.36 1.16
CA GLY A 99 2.25 10.22 0.91
C GLY A 99 2.69 9.58 2.23
N LEU A 100 3.18 8.34 2.15
CA LEU A 100 3.58 7.59 3.35
C LEU A 100 4.79 6.69 3.09
N SER A 101 5.89 6.98 3.78
CA SER A 101 7.11 6.17 3.71
C SER A 101 6.91 4.75 4.28
N PRO A 102 7.70 3.77 3.85
CA PRO A 102 7.66 2.41 4.40
C PRO A 102 7.83 2.40 5.91
N GLY A 103 7.03 1.60 6.61
CA GLY A 103 7.06 1.45 8.07
C GLY A 103 6.49 2.63 8.86
N HIS A 104 6.17 3.76 8.22
CA HIS A 104 5.60 4.92 8.90
C HIS A 104 4.09 4.81 9.09
N VAL A 105 3.60 5.55 10.09
CA VAL A 105 2.17 5.69 10.40
C VAL A 105 1.78 7.15 10.24
N TYR A 106 0.83 7.42 9.36
CA TYR A 106 0.15 8.70 9.29
C TYR A 106 -0.91 8.77 10.39
N ASN A 107 -1.03 9.92 11.06
CA ASN A 107 -2.02 10.15 12.10
C ASN A 107 -2.72 11.49 11.86
N HIS A 108 -4.05 11.48 11.85
CA HIS A 108 -4.87 12.68 11.74
C HIS A 108 -5.94 12.68 12.83
N LYS A 109 -5.86 13.62 13.77
CA LYS A 109 -6.90 13.83 14.77
C LYS A 109 -8.02 14.65 14.14
N ILE A 110 -9.24 14.12 14.18
CA ILE A 110 -10.43 14.83 13.72
C ILE A 110 -10.67 16.00 14.68
N ALA A 111 -10.62 17.23 14.15
CA ALA A 111 -10.60 18.46 14.92
C ALA A 111 -11.83 18.62 15.83
N PHE A 112 -13.00 18.21 15.36
CA PHE A 112 -14.26 18.30 16.07
C PHE A 112 -14.60 17.07 16.92
N TRP A 113 -13.75 16.04 16.96
CA TRP A 113 -14.11 14.78 17.63
C TRP A 113 -14.50 14.97 19.09
N ASP A 114 -13.73 15.79 19.81
CA ASP A 114 -13.92 16.00 21.25
C ASP A 114 -15.09 16.97 21.54
N SER A 115 -15.65 17.65 20.54
CA SER A 115 -16.87 18.47 20.66
C SER A 115 -18.15 17.70 20.34
N LEU A 116 -18.05 16.49 19.79
CA LEU A 116 -19.20 15.66 19.50
C LEU A 116 -19.87 15.16 20.78
N VAL A 117 -21.20 15.27 20.83
CA VAL A 117 -22.01 14.71 21.90
C VAL A 117 -22.46 13.32 21.50
N TRP A 118 -21.77 12.31 22.03
CA TRP A 118 -22.11 10.91 21.82
C TRP A 118 -23.15 10.47 22.85
N ARG A 119 -24.20 9.78 22.38
CA ARG A 119 -25.14 9.10 23.28
C ARG A 119 -24.51 7.77 23.74
N SER A 120 -24.98 7.21 24.84
CA SER A 120 -24.60 5.85 25.24
C SER A 120 -24.96 4.87 24.11
N GLY A 121 -24.03 3.96 23.79
CA GLY A 121 -24.19 3.02 22.68
C GLY A 121 -22.86 2.58 22.06
N ASN A 122 -22.97 1.72 21.05
CA ASN A 122 -21.86 1.25 20.25
C ASN A 122 -21.92 1.89 18.86
N TYR A 123 -20.82 2.49 18.45
CA TYR A 123 -20.67 3.12 17.15
C TYR A 123 -19.67 2.35 16.31
N GLU A 124 -20.10 1.90 15.13
CA GLU A 124 -19.27 1.12 14.22
C GLU A 124 -18.65 2.01 13.17
N PHE A 125 -17.32 2.00 13.10
CA PHE A 125 -16.54 2.73 12.11
C PHE A 125 -15.83 1.78 11.16
N THR A 126 -15.92 2.07 9.87
CA THR A 126 -15.07 1.48 8.84
C THR A 126 -14.10 2.55 8.36
N VAL A 127 -12.80 2.26 8.43
CA VAL A 127 -11.74 3.11 7.87
C VAL A 127 -11.19 2.44 6.63
N VAL A 128 -11.17 3.16 5.51
CA VAL A 128 -10.64 2.68 4.23
C VAL A 128 -9.45 3.55 3.82
N ALA A 129 -8.26 2.95 3.82
CA ALA A 129 -7.06 3.52 3.23
C ALA A 129 -7.14 3.46 1.70
N ASP A 130 -6.54 4.44 1.04
CA ASP A 130 -6.61 4.63 -0.41
C ASP A 130 -8.00 4.35 -1.02
N ALA A 131 -9.04 4.98 -0.45
CA ALA A 131 -10.42 4.74 -0.87
C ALA A 131 -10.68 5.09 -2.36
N ALA A 132 -9.79 5.86 -2.98
CA ALA A 132 -9.83 6.21 -4.39
C ALA A 132 -9.13 5.17 -5.29
N ASN A 133 -8.46 4.16 -4.72
CA ASN A 133 -7.67 3.14 -5.41
C ASN A 133 -6.65 3.77 -6.38
N THR A 134 -5.86 4.71 -5.87
CA THR A 134 -4.89 5.52 -6.62
C THR A 134 -3.46 5.05 -6.47
N VAL A 135 -3.14 4.29 -5.42
CA VAL A 135 -1.84 3.72 -5.15
C VAL A 135 -1.93 2.23 -5.42
N ALA A 136 -1.09 1.71 -6.34
CA ALA A 136 -1.02 0.27 -6.56
C ALA A 136 -0.25 -0.41 -5.42
N GLU A 137 -0.91 -1.34 -4.72
CA GLU A 137 -0.40 -1.94 -3.49
C GLU A 137 -0.04 -3.41 -3.64
N THR A 138 0.67 -3.96 -2.65
CA THR A 138 0.89 -5.42 -2.63
C THR A 138 -0.37 -6.21 -2.28
N ASN A 139 -1.33 -5.60 -1.57
CA ASN A 139 -2.56 -6.23 -1.14
C ASN A 139 -3.70 -5.21 -0.94
N GLU A 140 -4.49 -4.96 -1.98
CA GLU A 140 -5.67 -4.07 -1.91
C GLU A 140 -6.75 -4.54 -0.92
N ALA A 141 -6.74 -5.81 -0.52
CA ALA A 141 -7.78 -6.37 0.36
C ALA A 141 -7.61 -5.98 1.84
N ASP A 142 -6.42 -5.50 2.25
CA ASP A 142 -6.18 -5.06 3.63
C ASP A 142 -6.33 -3.55 3.85
N ASN A 143 -6.78 -2.82 2.83
CA ASN A 143 -7.04 -1.39 2.88
C ASN A 143 -8.26 -1.00 3.72
N SER A 144 -9.06 -1.96 4.21
CA SER A 144 -10.25 -1.71 5.01
C SER A 144 -10.15 -2.33 6.40
N GLY A 145 -10.55 -1.58 7.43
CA GLY A 145 -10.56 -2.04 8.81
C GLY A 145 -11.70 -1.43 9.62
N GLY A 146 -12.34 -2.25 10.45
CA GLY A 146 -13.45 -1.84 11.33
C GLY A 146 -13.03 -1.65 12.79
N THR A 147 -13.75 -0.79 13.52
CA THR A 147 -13.69 -0.76 14.99
C THR A 147 -15.06 -0.41 15.57
N VAL A 148 -15.27 -0.80 16.83
CA VAL A 148 -16.39 -0.34 17.64
C VAL A 148 -15.89 0.69 18.65
N PHE A 149 -16.59 1.81 18.77
CA PHE A 149 -16.44 2.77 19.85
C PHE A 149 -17.64 2.68 20.79
N GLY A 150 -17.40 2.19 22.00
CA GLY A 150 -18.42 2.10 23.04
C GLY A 150 -18.43 3.36 23.90
N VAL A 151 -19.61 3.97 24.04
CA VAL A 151 -19.87 5.07 24.96
C VAL A 151 -20.76 4.53 26.08
N PRO A 152 -20.32 4.60 27.36
CA PRO A 152 -21.06 4.05 28.48
C PRO A 152 -22.39 4.78 28.71
#